data_AF-A0A351YVL0-F1
#
_entry.id   AF-A0A351YVL0-F1
#
_cell.length_a   1.000
_cell.length_b   1.000
_cell.length_c   1.000
_cell.angle_alpha   90.00
_cell.angle_beta   90.00
_cell.angle_gamma   90.00
#
_symmetry.space_group_name_H-M   'P 1'
#
loop_
_entity.id
_entity.type
_entity.pdbx_description
1 polymer ?
#
loop_
_entity_poly.entity_id
_entity_poly.type
_entity_poly.pdbx_seq_one_letter_code
_entity_poly.pdbx_strand_id
1 'polypeptide(L)'
;MPWLEEVEKTLSDTFWNVELVQNLETSSVNSPYLCVFWAASCRESSDSLFNEGSKFSNLITTMGDVHHIFPKQYLIDNGINDKAKYNQVANFTYLDTPTNIAVGKDEPGKYFTKVFEQCKTGEYHIGNLKSEDAIKKNLADNCVPLEIKDWTFKDYEKFLTERRKLMAKKIRAYYEKL
;
A
#
# COMPACT_ATOMS: atom_id res chain seq x y z
N MET A 1 -0.95 29.68 14.01
CA MET A 1 -1.90 30.52 13.23
C MET A 1 -3.30 30.15 13.70
N PRO A 2 -4.17 31.11 14.09
CA PRO A 2 -5.46 30.80 14.73
C PRO A 2 -6.36 29.85 13.93
N TRP A 3 -6.34 29.96 12.59
CA TRP A 3 -7.07 29.05 11.71
C TRP A 3 -6.60 27.58 11.78
N LEU A 4 -5.29 27.34 11.99
CA LEU A 4 -4.78 25.97 12.14
C LEU A 4 -5.34 25.33 13.41
N GLU A 5 -5.28 26.03 14.54
CA GLU A 5 -5.81 25.51 15.82
C GLU A 5 -7.31 25.20 15.76
N GLU A 6 -8.08 25.91 14.93
CA GLU A 6 -9.48 25.63 14.70
C GLU A 6 -9.71 24.37 13.85
N VAL A 7 -8.90 24.18 12.80
CA VAL A 7 -8.91 22.96 11.99
C VAL A 7 -8.46 21.75 12.82
N GLU A 8 -7.45 21.87 13.66
CA GLU A 8 -6.95 20.77 14.48
C GLU A 8 -8.01 20.24 15.47
N LYS A 9 -8.89 21.12 15.96
CA LYS A 9 -10.05 20.70 16.78
C LYS A 9 -11.05 19.83 16.01
N THR A 10 -11.03 19.87 14.68
CA THR A 10 -11.89 19.03 13.83
C THR A 10 -11.32 17.62 13.62
N LEU A 11 -10.05 17.37 13.96
CA LEU A 11 -9.35 16.08 13.82
C LEU A 11 -9.74 15.07 14.91
N SER A 12 -11.05 14.86 15.06
CA SER A 12 -11.64 13.89 15.99
C SER A 12 -11.37 12.45 15.58
N ASP A 13 -11.70 11.49 16.46
CA ASP A 13 -11.66 10.07 16.10
C ASP A 13 -12.56 9.72 14.91
N THR A 14 -13.66 10.45 14.70
CA THR A 14 -14.52 10.29 13.52
C THR A 14 -13.78 10.68 12.24
N PHE A 15 -13.04 11.79 12.26
CA PHE A 15 -12.23 12.21 11.13
C PHE A 15 -11.23 11.11 10.74
N TRP A 16 -10.45 10.60 11.70
CA TRP A 16 -9.40 9.63 11.43
C TRP A 16 -9.93 8.25 11.00
N ASN A 17 -11.01 7.78 11.63
CA ASN A 17 -11.49 6.42 11.42
C ASN A 17 -12.57 6.29 10.33
N VAL A 18 -13.22 7.40 9.95
CA VAL A 18 -14.32 7.39 8.97
C VAL A 18 -14.01 8.32 7.81
N GLU A 19 -13.88 9.63 8.06
CA GLU A 19 -13.81 10.62 6.98
C GLU A 19 -12.53 10.45 6.14
N LEU A 20 -11.36 10.29 6.77
CA LEU A 20 -10.10 10.06 6.06
C LEU A 20 -10.12 8.75 5.27
N VAL A 21 -10.75 7.71 5.81
CA VAL A 21 -10.90 6.41 5.13
C VAL A 21 -11.77 6.55 3.87
N GLN A 22 -12.82 7.36 3.92
CA GLN A 22 -13.67 7.69 2.77
C GLN A 22 -12.95 8.61 1.77
N ASN A 23 -12.19 9.61 2.25
CA ASN A 23 -11.42 10.51 1.41
C ASN A 23 -10.29 9.81 0.64
N LEU A 24 -9.79 8.69 1.16
CA LEU A 24 -8.87 7.78 0.47
C LEU A 24 -9.56 6.92 -0.60
N GLU A 25 -10.89 6.96 -0.73
CA GLU A 25 -11.64 6.27 -1.79
C GLU A 25 -11.66 7.14 -3.06
N THR A 26 -10.50 7.25 -3.69
CA THR A 26 -10.31 8.04 -4.91
C THR A 26 -9.40 7.30 -5.86
N SER A 27 -9.43 7.66 -7.15
CA SER A 27 -8.50 7.16 -8.17
C SER A 27 -7.44 8.19 -8.59
N SER A 28 -7.39 9.34 -7.91
CA SER A 28 -6.44 10.41 -8.23
C SER A 28 -5.05 10.10 -7.65
N VAL A 29 -4.06 9.88 -8.51
CA VAL A 29 -2.65 9.75 -8.13
C VAL A 29 -2.09 11.02 -7.47
N ASN A 30 -2.73 12.18 -7.72
CA ASN A 30 -2.36 13.47 -7.13
C ASN A 30 -3.25 13.81 -5.91
N SER A 31 -3.93 12.82 -5.32
CA SER A 31 -4.74 13.02 -4.12
C SER A 31 -3.87 13.55 -2.98
N PRO A 32 -4.26 14.65 -2.30
CA PRO A 32 -3.49 15.16 -1.16
C PRO A 32 -3.39 14.11 -0.03
N TYR A 33 -4.43 13.29 0.16
CA TYR A 33 -4.43 12.21 1.16
C TYR A 33 -3.41 11.12 0.82
N LEU A 34 -3.25 10.80 -0.47
CA LEU A 34 -2.24 9.85 -0.93
C LEU A 34 -0.83 10.45 -0.78
N CYS A 35 -0.65 11.73 -1.12
CA CYS A 35 0.63 12.41 -0.93
C CYS A 35 1.06 12.43 0.54
N VAL A 36 0.13 12.66 1.48
CA VAL A 36 0.43 12.61 2.92
C VAL A 36 0.79 11.18 3.35
N PHE A 37 0.09 10.16 2.83
CA PHE A 37 0.47 8.77 3.07
C PHE A 37 1.91 8.47 2.60
N TRP A 38 2.27 8.90 1.39
CA TRP A 38 3.63 8.73 0.88
C TRP A 38 4.67 9.53 1.66
N ALA A 39 4.33 10.74 2.11
CA ALA A 39 5.20 11.54 2.98
C ALA A 39 5.45 10.83 4.32
N ALA A 40 4.42 10.21 4.90
CA ALA A 40 4.55 9.39 6.10
C ALA A 40 5.49 8.19 5.87
N SER A 41 5.33 7.46 4.76
CA SER A 41 6.22 6.34 4.38
C SER A 41 7.67 6.79 4.18
N CYS A 42 7.89 7.96 3.57
CA CYS A 42 9.23 8.55 3.43
C CYS A 42 9.82 8.91 4.80
N ARG A 43 9.02 9.53 5.69
CA ARG A 43 9.48 9.92 7.04
C ARG A 43 9.90 8.70 7.87
N GLU A 44 9.15 7.61 7.77
CA GLU A 44 9.45 6.36 8.46
C GLU A 44 10.60 5.57 7.82
N SER A 45 11.18 6.08 6.72
CA SER A 45 12.22 5.38 5.94
C SER A 45 11.80 3.97 5.54
N SER A 46 10.51 3.80 5.22
CA SER A 46 9.94 2.53 4.81
C SER A 46 10.59 2.03 3.54
N ASP A 47 10.81 0.72 3.48
CA ASP A 47 11.21 0.06 2.23
C ASP A 47 9.98 -0.20 1.35
N SER A 48 10.22 -0.27 0.05
CA SER A 48 9.21 -0.68 -0.92
C SER A 48 8.70 -2.10 -0.68
N LEU A 49 7.50 -2.38 -1.16
CA LEU A 49 6.88 -3.69 -0.98
C LEU A 49 7.79 -4.80 -1.54
N PHE A 50 7.98 -5.85 -0.73
CA PHE A 50 8.86 -7.01 -0.96
C PHE A 50 10.36 -6.79 -0.89
N ASN A 51 10.82 -5.59 -0.54
CA ASN A 51 12.24 -5.31 -0.47
C ASN A 51 12.67 -4.80 0.92
N GLU A 52 13.92 -5.07 1.24
CA GLU A 52 14.70 -4.49 2.32
C GLU A 52 15.88 -3.74 1.68
N GLY A 53 16.07 -2.47 2.07
CA GLY A 53 17.10 -1.58 1.52
C GLY A 53 16.63 -0.73 0.33
N SER A 54 15.62 -1.16 -0.43
CA SER A 54 15.02 -0.36 -1.51
C SER A 54 14.00 0.64 -0.94
N LYS A 55 14.49 1.81 -0.51
CA LYS A 55 13.68 2.86 0.15
C LYS A 55 12.61 3.47 -0.74
N PHE A 56 11.42 3.65 -0.18
CA PHE A 56 10.28 4.29 -0.83
C PHE A 56 10.62 5.69 -1.38
N SER A 57 11.37 6.47 -0.61
CA SER A 57 11.84 7.83 -0.99
C SER A 57 12.68 7.84 -2.27
N ASN A 58 13.42 6.77 -2.54
CA ASN A 58 14.24 6.67 -3.74
C ASN A 58 13.35 6.34 -4.95
N LEU A 59 12.39 5.42 -4.81
CA LEU A 59 11.51 5.03 -5.91
C LEU A 59 10.59 6.16 -6.36
N ILE A 60 10.01 6.90 -5.42
CA ILE A 60 9.13 8.04 -5.74
C ILE A 60 9.88 9.17 -6.48
N THR A 61 11.18 9.32 -6.25
CA THR A 61 12.00 10.36 -6.90
C THR A 61 12.67 9.89 -8.20
N THR A 62 12.96 8.60 -8.34
CA THR A 62 13.76 8.07 -9.46
C THR A 62 12.97 7.26 -10.49
N MET A 63 11.89 6.59 -10.09
CA MET A 63 11.13 5.70 -10.98
C MET A 63 9.78 6.27 -11.42
N GLY A 64 9.19 7.19 -10.63
CA GLY A 64 8.01 7.98 -11.01
C GLY A 64 6.69 7.23 -11.13
N ASP A 65 6.73 5.95 -11.51
CA ASP A 65 5.54 5.14 -11.77
C ASP A 65 5.02 4.46 -10.51
N VAL A 66 3.70 4.54 -10.36
CA VAL A 66 2.95 3.85 -9.33
C VAL A 66 2.42 2.56 -9.91
N HIS A 67 2.57 1.47 -9.17
CA HIS A 67 2.10 0.13 -9.56
C HIS A 67 0.87 -0.28 -8.74
N HIS A 68 0.17 -1.30 -9.22
CA HIS A 68 -0.98 -1.86 -8.52
C HIS A 68 -0.58 -3.08 -7.68
N ILE A 69 -1.06 -3.16 -6.44
CA ILE A 69 -0.94 -4.36 -5.61
C ILE A 69 -1.75 -5.48 -6.26
N PHE A 70 -3.05 -5.29 -6.46
CA PHE A 70 -3.82 -6.16 -7.34
C PHE A 70 -3.55 -5.75 -8.78
N PRO A 71 -2.84 -6.56 -9.60
CA PRO A 71 -2.46 -6.11 -10.92
C PRO A 71 -3.68 -5.77 -11.75
N LYS A 72 -3.63 -4.62 -12.43
CA LYS A 72 -4.76 -4.12 -13.22
C LYS A 72 -5.30 -5.16 -14.20
N GLN A 73 -4.41 -5.83 -14.94
CA GLN A 73 -4.84 -6.83 -15.93
C GLN A 73 -5.51 -8.04 -15.26
N TYR A 74 -5.00 -8.48 -14.10
CA TYR A 74 -5.63 -9.55 -13.31
C TYR A 74 -7.07 -9.18 -12.91
N LEU A 75 -7.30 -7.95 -12.46
CA LEU A 75 -8.64 -7.47 -12.10
C LEU A 75 -9.60 -7.45 -13.31
N ILE A 76 -9.13 -6.93 -14.45
CA ILE A 76 -9.90 -6.87 -15.70
C ILE A 76 -10.26 -8.29 -16.19
N ASP A 77 -9.27 -9.20 -16.21
CA ASP A 77 -9.45 -10.59 -16.64
C ASP A 77 -10.48 -11.34 -15.76
N ASN A 78 -10.69 -10.89 -14.52
CA ASN A 78 -11.67 -11.43 -13.57
C ASN A 78 -12.96 -10.59 -13.43
N GLY A 79 -13.22 -9.67 -14.37
CA GLY A 79 -14.50 -8.95 -14.49
C GLY A 79 -14.60 -7.64 -13.71
N ILE A 80 -13.53 -7.17 -13.07
CA ILE A 80 -13.46 -5.85 -12.41
C ILE A 80 -12.96 -4.83 -13.45
N ASN A 81 -13.88 -4.37 -14.29
CA ASN A 81 -13.59 -3.52 -15.44
C ASN A 81 -13.73 -2.01 -15.18
N ASP A 82 -14.24 -1.63 -14.00
CA ASP A 82 -14.36 -0.22 -13.62
C ASP A 82 -12.98 0.40 -13.36
N LYS A 83 -12.66 1.42 -14.15
CA LYS A 83 -11.40 2.17 -14.07
C LYS A 83 -11.21 2.89 -12.75
N ALA A 84 -12.26 3.47 -12.18
CA ALA A 84 -12.15 4.14 -10.89
C ALA A 84 -11.79 3.13 -9.78
N LYS A 85 -12.32 1.91 -9.89
CA LYS A 85 -12.09 0.83 -8.95
C LYS A 85 -10.68 0.24 -9.04
N TYR A 86 -10.23 -0.20 -10.22
CA TYR A 86 -8.88 -0.80 -10.32
C TYR A 86 -7.75 0.23 -10.11
N ASN A 87 -8.00 1.53 -10.37
CA ASN A 87 -7.07 2.62 -10.09
C ASN A 87 -7.30 3.30 -8.74
N GLN A 88 -8.06 2.70 -7.82
CA GLN A 88 -8.21 3.30 -6.50
C GLN A 88 -6.84 3.41 -5.81
N VAL A 89 -6.60 4.51 -5.11
CA VAL A 89 -5.30 4.78 -4.46
C VAL A 89 -4.91 3.73 -3.42
N ALA A 90 -5.86 3.06 -2.79
CA ALA A 90 -5.56 1.93 -1.90
C ALA A 90 -5.07 0.68 -2.66
N ASN A 91 -5.07 0.68 -3.99
CA ASN A 91 -4.41 -0.33 -4.81
C ASN A 91 -2.98 0.06 -5.21
N PHE A 92 -2.53 1.28 -4.91
CA PHE A 92 -1.25 1.79 -5.38
C PHE A 92 -0.08 1.43 -4.46
N THR A 93 1.07 1.13 -5.06
CA THR A 93 2.34 0.87 -4.36
C THR A 93 3.52 1.26 -5.26
N TYR A 94 4.71 1.32 -4.67
CA TYR A 94 5.97 1.38 -5.41
C TYR A 94 6.68 0.04 -5.28
N LEU A 95 7.25 -0.42 -6.40
CA LEU A 95 8.07 -1.60 -6.52
C LEU A 95 9.31 -1.20 -7.31
N ASP A 96 10.46 -1.81 -7.03
CA ASP A 96 11.57 -1.71 -7.96
C ASP A 96 11.28 -2.51 -9.24
N THR A 97 12.00 -2.22 -10.32
CA THR A 97 11.78 -2.84 -11.62
C THR A 97 11.84 -4.38 -11.57
N PRO A 98 12.83 -5.02 -10.94
CA PRO A 98 12.87 -6.48 -10.84
C PRO A 98 11.65 -7.06 -10.10
N THR A 99 11.23 -6.45 -9.00
CA THR A 99 10.06 -6.89 -8.23
C THR A 99 8.79 -6.73 -9.03
N ASN A 100 8.61 -5.60 -9.73
CA ASN A 100 7.46 -5.36 -10.59
C ASN A 100 7.36 -6.40 -11.72
N ILE A 101 8.49 -6.73 -12.36
CA ILE A 101 8.54 -7.78 -13.39
C ILE A 101 8.15 -9.14 -12.81
N ALA A 102 8.65 -9.49 -11.63
CA ALA A 102 8.38 -10.77 -10.99
C ALA A 102 6.91 -10.92 -10.52
N VAL A 103 6.27 -9.83 -10.11
CA VAL A 103 4.82 -9.79 -9.80
C VAL A 103 3.99 -9.92 -11.09
N GLY A 104 4.34 -9.15 -12.12
CA GLY A 104 3.66 -9.17 -13.42
C GLY A 104 2.15 -8.92 -13.31
N LYS A 105 1.36 -9.84 -13.87
CA LYS A 105 -0.12 -9.84 -13.77
C LYS A 105 -0.66 -10.99 -12.94
N ASP A 106 0.14 -11.52 -12.01
CA ASP A 106 -0.22 -12.68 -11.20
C ASP A 106 -1.29 -12.32 -10.16
N GLU A 107 -1.97 -13.34 -9.66
CA GLU A 107 -2.95 -13.21 -8.59
C GLU A 107 -2.25 -12.84 -7.27
N PRO A 108 -2.76 -11.83 -6.52
CA PRO A 108 -2.21 -11.43 -5.23
C PRO A 108 -1.91 -12.58 -4.28
N GLY A 109 -2.90 -13.41 -3.96
CA GLY A 109 -2.69 -14.53 -3.06
C GLY A 109 -1.53 -15.44 -3.49
N LYS A 110 -1.35 -15.68 -4.80
CA LYS A 110 -0.27 -16.51 -5.33
C LYS A 110 1.10 -15.88 -5.15
N TYR A 111 1.30 -14.64 -5.61
CA TYR A 111 2.63 -14.05 -5.52
C TYR A 111 2.99 -13.66 -4.08
N PHE A 112 2.02 -13.27 -3.24
CA PHE A 112 2.28 -13.08 -1.82
C PHE A 112 2.64 -14.41 -1.14
N THR A 113 1.93 -15.51 -1.43
CA THR A 113 2.27 -16.84 -0.90
C THR A 113 3.71 -17.24 -1.25
N LYS A 114 4.14 -17.01 -2.51
CA LYS A 114 5.55 -17.23 -2.91
C LYS A 114 6.53 -16.46 -2.03
N VAL A 115 6.26 -15.19 -1.71
CA VAL A 115 7.12 -14.37 -0.83
C VAL A 115 7.14 -14.92 0.60
N PHE A 116 5.99 -15.36 1.12
CA PHE A 116 5.91 -16.02 2.44
C PHE A 116 6.68 -17.35 2.48
N GLU A 117 6.63 -18.14 1.41
CA GLU A 117 7.39 -19.39 1.27
C GLU A 117 8.89 -19.13 1.16
N GLN A 118 9.29 -18.13 0.36
CA GLN A 118 10.65 -17.59 0.29
C GLN A 118 11.23 -17.28 1.67
N CYS A 119 10.43 -16.69 2.57
CA CYS A 119 10.85 -16.37 3.92
C CYS A 119 11.03 -17.59 4.83
N LYS A 120 10.54 -18.77 4.42
CA LYS A 120 10.71 -20.05 5.12
C LYS A 120 11.84 -20.88 4.53
N THR A 121 12.01 -20.87 3.21
CA THR A 121 12.98 -21.71 2.49
C THR A 121 14.32 -21.02 2.27
N GLY A 122 14.33 -19.68 2.19
CA GLY A 122 15.50 -18.89 1.81
C GLY A 122 15.74 -18.81 0.29
N GLU A 123 14.83 -19.37 -0.53
CA GLU A 123 14.90 -19.31 -1.99
C GLU A 123 14.23 -18.04 -2.51
N TYR A 124 14.97 -17.17 -3.20
CA TYR A 124 14.44 -15.90 -3.69
C TYR A 124 13.60 -16.08 -4.95
N HIS A 125 12.41 -15.50 -4.92
CA HIS A 125 11.52 -15.45 -6.09
C HIS A 125 11.07 -14.04 -6.42
N ILE A 126 10.71 -13.24 -5.40
CA ILE A 126 10.16 -11.90 -5.57
C ILE A 126 10.73 -11.01 -4.47
N GLY A 127 11.43 -9.95 -4.88
CA GLY A 127 12.13 -9.06 -3.95
C GLY A 127 13.25 -9.79 -3.20
N ASN A 128 13.55 -9.38 -1.97
CA ASN A 128 14.72 -9.86 -1.23
C ASN A 128 14.47 -10.14 0.28
N LEU A 129 13.21 -10.23 0.73
CA LEU A 129 12.86 -10.53 2.12
C LEU A 129 13.25 -11.96 2.52
N LYS A 130 13.81 -12.12 3.72
CA LYS A 130 14.48 -13.37 4.16
C LYS A 130 13.89 -14.04 5.41
N SER A 131 12.87 -13.45 6.03
CA SER A 131 12.31 -13.99 7.27
C SER A 131 10.84 -13.63 7.42
N GLU A 132 10.14 -14.40 8.24
CA GLU A 132 8.74 -14.15 8.57
C GLU A 132 8.54 -12.77 9.23
N ASP A 133 9.50 -12.33 10.05
CA ASP A 133 9.45 -11.00 10.66
C ASP A 133 9.67 -9.89 9.62
N ALA A 134 10.58 -10.11 8.66
CA ALA A 134 10.85 -9.16 7.58
C ALA A 134 9.60 -8.93 6.72
N ILE A 135 8.89 -10.00 6.31
CA ILE A 135 7.66 -9.84 5.53
C ILE A 135 6.54 -9.20 6.35
N LYS A 136 6.33 -9.61 7.62
CA LYS A 136 5.32 -8.98 8.48
C LYS A 136 5.57 -7.48 8.64
N LYS A 137 6.83 -7.09 8.88
CA LYS A 137 7.24 -5.69 8.97
C LYS A 137 7.02 -4.96 7.65
N ASN A 138 7.46 -5.52 6.53
CA ASN A 138 7.32 -4.91 5.20
C ASN A 138 5.85 -4.69 4.81
N LEU A 139 4.96 -5.64 5.11
CA LEU A 139 3.52 -5.51 4.90
C LEU A 139 2.92 -4.41 5.78
N ALA A 140 3.28 -4.36 7.06
CA ALA A 140 2.84 -3.30 7.97
C ALA A 140 3.30 -1.91 7.51
N ASP A 141 4.56 -1.78 7.10
CA ASP A 141 5.15 -0.53 6.60
C ASP A 141 4.44 -0.04 5.33
N ASN A 142 4.00 -0.96 4.45
CA ASN A 142 3.29 -0.66 3.21
C ASN A 142 1.76 -0.64 3.35
N CYS A 143 1.24 -0.76 4.58
CA CYS A 143 -0.19 -0.82 4.91
C CYS A 143 -0.94 -1.93 4.16
N VAL A 144 -0.31 -3.09 3.99
CA VAL A 144 -0.91 -4.28 3.37
C VAL A 144 -1.38 -5.25 4.47
N PRO A 145 -2.65 -5.70 4.46
CA PRO A 145 -3.15 -6.70 5.40
C PRO A 145 -2.38 -8.02 5.32
N LEU A 146 -2.18 -8.71 6.44
CA LEU A 146 -1.43 -9.97 6.49
C LEU A 146 -2.13 -11.12 5.76
N GLU A 147 -3.46 -11.05 5.69
CA GLU A 147 -4.35 -12.02 5.05
C GLU A 147 -4.28 -11.96 3.51
N ILE A 148 -3.56 -10.99 2.93
CA ILE A 148 -3.44 -10.77 1.48
C ILE A 148 -3.01 -12.01 0.70
N LYS A 149 -2.22 -12.90 1.32
CA LYS A 149 -1.77 -14.16 0.72
C LYS A 149 -2.92 -15.13 0.42
N ASP A 150 -4.06 -14.95 1.08
CA ASP A 150 -5.26 -15.78 0.90
C ASP A 150 -6.30 -15.07 0.01
N TRP A 151 -5.99 -13.88 -0.51
CA TRP A 151 -6.95 -13.03 -1.22
C TRP A 151 -6.89 -13.19 -2.73
N THR A 152 -8.09 -13.26 -3.31
CA THR A 152 -8.32 -13.35 -4.75
C THR A 152 -9.05 -12.09 -5.23
N PHE A 153 -9.40 -12.00 -6.51
CA PHE A 153 -10.20 -10.89 -7.03
C PHE A 153 -11.55 -10.71 -6.29
N LYS A 154 -12.08 -11.79 -5.70
CA LYS A 154 -13.32 -11.77 -4.90
C LYS A 154 -13.19 -10.93 -3.63
N ASP A 155 -11.98 -10.81 -3.12
CA ASP A 155 -11.67 -10.09 -1.88
C ASP A 155 -11.25 -8.63 -2.14
N TYR A 156 -11.23 -8.20 -3.40
CA TYR A 156 -10.65 -6.90 -3.77
C TYR A 156 -11.33 -5.71 -3.08
N GLU A 157 -12.66 -5.71 -2.94
CA GLU A 157 -13.36 -4.62 -2.24
C GLU A 157 -13.03 -4.57 -0.74
N LYS A 158 -12.90 -5.74 -0.13
CA LYS A 158 -12.45 -5.86 1.24
C LYS A 158 -11.00 -5.37 1.37
N PHE A 159 -10.13 -5.72 0.43
CA PHE A 159 -8.76 -5.23 0.40
C PHE A 159 -8.67 -3.72 0.36
N LEU A 160 -9.40 -3.09 -0.57
CA LEU A 160 -9.40 -1.64 -0.71
C LEU A 160 -9.82 -1.00 0.62
N THR A 161 -10.90 -1.49 1.23
CA THR A 161 -11.43 -0.96 2.49
C THR A 161 -10.44 -1.12 3.65
N GLU A 162 -9.85 -2.31 3.83
CA GLU A 162 -8.91 -2.59 4.92
C GLU A 162 -7.61 -1.80 4.74
N ARG A 163 -7.09 -1.70 3.51
CA ARG A 163 -5.90 -0.90 3.23
C ARG A 163 -6.13 0.59 3.48
N ARG A 164 -7.29 1.16 3.11
CA ARG A 164 -7.62 2.57 3.44
C ARG A 164 -7.59 2.84 4.95
N LYS A 165 -8.10 1.91 5.77
CA LYS A 165 -8.02 2.01 7.24
C LYS A 165 -6.58 2.02 7.74
N LEU A 166 -5.73 1.14 7.21
CA LEU A 166 -4.30 1.09 7.58
C LEU A 166 -3.56 2.35 7.15
N MET A 167 -3.82 2.85 5.94
CA MET A 167 -3.26 4.10 5.43
C MET A 167 -3.67 5.30 6.30
N ALA A 168 -4.96 5.40 6.66
CA ALA A 168 -5.47 6.46 7.54
C ALA A 168 -4.79 6.43 8.91
N LYS A 169 -4.59 5.24 9.50
CA LYS A 169 -3.83 5.07 10.76
C LYS A 169 -2.38 5.53 10.62
N LYS A 170 -1.70 5.22 9.51
CA LYS A 170 -0.33 5.69 9.26
C LYS A 170 -0.29 7.22 9.15
N ILE A 171 -1.23 7.82 8.41
CA ILE A 171 -1.32 9.29 8.29
C ILE A 171 -1.52 9.93 9.66
N ARG A 172 -2.44 9.40 10.49
CA ARG A 172 -2.67 9.88 11.86
C ARG A 172 -1.39 9.83 12.69
N ALA A 173 -0.72 8.67 12.71
CA ALA A 173 0.51 8.48 13.47
C ALA A 173 1.66 9.38 12.99
N TYR A 174 1.68 9.72 11.70
CA TYR A 174 2.62 10.70 11.15
C TYR A 174 2.29 12.11 11.62
N TYR A 175 1.02 12.52 11.52
CA TYR A 175 0.55 13.84 11.96
C TYR A 175 0.78 14.08 13.46
N GLU A 176 0.51 13.09 14.31
CA GLU A 176 0.71 13.17 15.77
C GLU A 176 2.20 13.26 16.19
N LYS A 177 3.14 13.05 15.25
CA LYS A 177 4.59 13.15 15.48
C LYS A 177 5.21 14.42 14.86
N LEU A 178 4.41 15.27 14.21
CA LEU A 178 4.85 16.58 13.69
C LEU A 178 5.00 17.60 14.84
#